data_AF-A0AA43CUC9-F1
#
_entry.id   AF-A0AA43CUC9-F1
#
_cell.length_a   1.000
_cell.length_b   1.000
_cell.length_c   1.000
_cell.angle_alpha   90.00
_cell.angle_beta   90.00
_cell.angle_gamma   90.00
#
_symmetry.space_group_name_H-M   'P 1'
#
loop_
_entity.id
_entity.type
_entity.pdbx_description
1 polymer ?
#
loop_
_entity_poly.entity_id
_entity_poly.type
_entity_poly.pdbx_seq_one_letter_code
_entity_poly.pdbx_strand_id
1 'polypeptide(L)'
;MSENTGSDRQGAVSMQRGINEALLRTEIGFWRDMIVSCRDTESPDSLERMQHALKLAETRLAQMSGKMKSNVLCIDVARGGVK
;
A
#
# COMPACT_ATOMS: atom_id res chain seq x y z
N MET A 1 40.98 -22.68 -4.30
CA MET A 1 39.58 -22.95 -3.93
C MET A 1 38.87 -21.62 -3.96
N SER A 2 37.98 -21.40 -4.93
CA SER A 2 37.28 -20.13 -5.11
C SER A 2 35.90 -20.25 -4.46
N GLU A 3 35.71 -19.64 -3.29
CA GLU A 3 34.38 -19.57 -2.66
C GLU A 3 33.61 -18.38 -3.21
N ASN A 4 32.58 -18.74 -3.99
CA ASN A 4 31.67 -17.87 -4.69
C ASN A 4 30.60 -17.35 -3.71
N THR A 5 30.86 -16.20 -3.07
CA THR A 5 29.89 -15.58 -2.13
C THR A 5 29.11 -14.48 -2.84
N GLY A 6 28.06 -14.87 -3.57
CA GLY A 6 27.25 -13.93 -4.34
C GLY A 6 25.85 -14.45 -4.60
N SER A 7 25.09 -14.89 -3.59
CA SER A 7 23.71 -15.37 -3.83
C SER A 7 22.76 -15.34 -2.63
N ASP A 8 22.90 -14.41 -1.68
CA ASP A 8 21.98 -14.38 -0.52
C ASP A 8 21.04 -13.15 -0.48
N ARG A 9 21.38 -12.08 -1.22
CA ARG A 9 20.62 -10.82 -1.14
C ARG A 9 19.33 -10.79 -1.96
N GLN A 10 19.13 -11.70 -2.92
CA GLN A 10 17.92 -11.73 -3.74
C GLN A 10 16.74 -12.50 -3.07
N GLY A 11 17.03 -13.41 -2.14
CA GLY A 11 16.01 -14.17 -1.42
C GLY A 11 15.24 -13.33 -0.40
N ALA A 12 15.94 -12.47 0.35
CA ALA A 12 15.34 -11.63 1.39
C ALA A 12 14.33 -10.61 0.83
N VAL A 13 14.62 -10.00 -0.31
CA VAL A 13 13.75 -8.99 -0.94
C VAL A 13 12.44 -9.62 -1.46
N SER A 14 12.53 -10.83 -2.00
CA SER A 14 11.36 -11.56 -2.49
C SER A 14 10.45 -12.04 -1.34
N MET A 15 11.03 -12.54 -0.24
CA MET A 15 10.27 -12.88 0.97
C MET A 15 9.62 -11.65 1.61
N GLN A 16 10.34 -10.53 1.70
CA GLN A 16 9.79 -9.28 2.25
C GLN A 16 8.60 -8.79 1.42
N ARG A 17 8.64 -8.92 0.08
CA ARG A 17 7.51 -8.56 -0.79
C ARG A 17 6.29 -9.46 -0.56
N GLY A 18 6.50 -10.77 -0.41
CA GLY A 18 5.41 -11.73 -0.13
C GLY A 18 4.75 -11.50 1.24
N ILE A 19 5.54 -11.19 2.27
CA ILE A 19 5.03 -10.87 3.62
C ILE A 19 4.21 -9.56 3.59
N ASN A 20 4.69 -8.54 2.87
CA ASN A 20 3.96 -7.28 2.72
C ASN A 20 2.63 -7.44 1.95
N GLU A 21 2.59 -8.31 0.94
CA GLU A 21 1.36 -8.60 0.17
C GLU A 21 0.29 -9.27 1.04
N ALA A 22 0.67 -10.26 1.84
CA ALA A 22 -0.24 -10.93 2.78
C ALA A 22 -0.78 -9.96 3.84
N LEU A 23 0.06 -9.10 4.39
CA LEU A 23 -0.35 -8.07 5.37
C LEU A 23 -1.35 -7.08 4.76
N LEU A 24 -1.11 -6.60 3.53
CA LEU A 24 -2.03 -5.70 2.84
C LEU A 24 -3.39 -6.35 2.57
N ARG A 25 -3.44 -7.64 2.22
CA ARG A 25 -4.71 -8.37 2.07
C ARG A 25 -5.50 -8.42 3.37
N THR A 26 -4.84 -8.68 4.49
CA THR A 26 -5.47 -8.67 5.82
C THR A 26 -5.96 -7.27 6.19
N GLU A 27 -5.15 -6.24 5.96
CA GLU A 27 -5.52 -4.84 6.20
C GLU A 27 -6.74 -4.42 5.36
N ILE A 28 -6.79 -4.79 4.07
CA ILE A 28 -7.95 -4.57 3.21
C ILE A 28 -9.20 -5.25 3.77
N GLY A 29 -9.08 -6.50 4.24
CA GLY A 29 -10.17 -7.22 4.87
C GLY A 29 -10.69 -6.50 6.12
N PHE A 30 -9.78 -6.09 7.00
CA PHE A 30 -10.07 -5.34 8.21
C PHE A 30 -10.82 -4.04 7.94
N TRP A 31 -10.33 -3.22 6.99
CA TRP A 31 -11.01 -1.96 6.65
C TRP A 31 -12.39 -2.19 6.05
N ARG A 32 -12.57 -3.21 5.21
CA ARG A 32 -13.90 -3.53 4.64
C ARG A 32 -14.89 -3.94 5.72
N ASP A 33 -14.46 -4.79 6.65
CA ASP A 33 -15.30 -5.24 7.75
C ASP A 33 -15.67 -4.07 8.68
N MET A 34 -14.70 -3.24 9.04
CA MET A 34 -14.93 -2.06 9.87
C MET A 34 -15.89 -1.06 9.22
N ILE A 35 -15.71 -0.74 7.94
CA ILE A 35 -16.61 0.19 7.23
C ILE A 35 -18.04 -0.35 7.21
N VAL A 36 -18.23 -1.66 7.03
CA VAL A 36 -19.56 -2.28 7.08
C VAL A 36 -20.13 -2.23 8.50
N SER A 37 -19.33 -2.57 9.51
CA SER A 37 -19.77 -2.59 10.92
C SER A 37 -20.13 -1.20 11.45
N CYS A 38 -19.45 -0.16 10.97
CA CYS A 38 -19.56 1.20 11.50
C CYS A 38 -20.39 2.14 10.61
N ARG A 39 -20.95 1.64 9.50
CA ARG A 39 -21.63 2.45 8.48
C ARG A 39 -22.76 3.32 9.03
N ASP A 40 -23.49 2.81 10.02
CA ASP A 40 -24.69 3.46 10.56
C ASP A 40 -24.39 4.24 11.86
N THR A 41 -23.19 4.10 12.42
CA THR A 41 -22.81 4.69 13.72
C THR A 41 -21.78 5.81 13.59
N GLU A 42 -20.91 5.74 12.58
CA GLU A 42 -19.84 6.72 12.37
C GLU A 42 -20.30 7.93 11.56
N SER A 43 -19.59 9.05 11.75
CA SER A 43 -19.82 10.24 10.95
C SER A 43 -19.42 10.01 9.48
N PRO A 44 -20.01 10.75 8.53
CA PRO A 44 -19.61 10.68 7.13
C PRO A 44 -18.10 10.95 6.95
N ASP A 45 -17.54 11.93 7.66
CA ASP A 45 -16.10 12.25 7.62
C ASP A 45 -15.20 11.10 8.13
N SER A 46 -15.66 10.34 9.13
CA SER A 46 -14.95 9.14 9.60
C SER A 46 -15.02 8.03 8.53
N LEU A 47 -16.18 7.82 7.92
CA LEU A 47 -16.37 6.84 6.84
C LEU A 47 -15.52 7.17 5.61
N GLU A 48 -15.43 8.43 5.21
CA GLU A 48 -14.56 8.86 4.09
C GLU A 48 -13.09 8.57 4.38
N ARG A 49 -12.61 8.84 5.61
CA ARG A 49 -11.23 8.55 6.01
C ARG A 49 -10.94 7.05 6.00
N MET A 50 -11.88 6.22 6.47
CA MET A 50 -11.75 4.77 6.41
C MET A 50 -11.74 4.25 4.96
N GLN A 51 -12.61 4.77 4.09
CA GLN A 51 -12.63 4.45 2.67
C GLN A 51 -11.32 4.86 1.98
N HIS A 52 -10.76 6.01 2.34
CA HIS A 52 -9.46 6.45 1.84
C HIS A 52 -8.33 5.51 2.28
N ALA A 53 -8.32 5.08 3.55
CA ALA A 53 -7.35 4.09 4.05
C ALA A 53 -7.46 2.76 3.30
N LEU A 54 -8.68 2.26 3.09
CA LEU A 54 -8.95 1.07 2.28
C LEU A 54 -8.39 1.24 0.86
N LYS A 55 -8.68 2.37 0.21
CA LYS A 55 -8.23 2.63 -1.16
C LYS A 55 -6.70 2.68 -1.29
N LEU A 56 -6.04 3.22 -0.27
CA LEU A 56 -4.58 3.27 -0.21
C LEU A 56 -3.98 1.86 -0.12
N ALA A 57 -4.54 1.00 0.73
CA ALA A 57 -4.10 -0.40 0.87
C ALA A 57 -4.31 -1.20 -0.43
N GLU A 58 -5.46 -1.04 -1.09
CA GLU A 58 -5.74 -1.66 -2.41
C GLU A 58 -4.75 -1.20 -3.48
N THR A 59 -4.42 0.09 -3.51
CA THR A 59 -3.47 0.66 -4.48
C THR A 59 -2.07 0.10 -4.27
N ARG A 60 -1.62 -0.01 -3.01
CA ARG A 60 -0.33 -0.64 -2.66
C ARG A 60 -0.29 -2.11 -3.10
N LEU A 61 -1.37 -2.85 -2.86
CA LEU A 61 -1.48 -4.25 -3.28
C LEU A 61 -1.44 -4.38 -4.82
N ALA A 62 -2.11 -3.49 -5.54
CA ALA A 62 -2.10 -3.46 -7.01
C ALA A 62 -0.71 -3.13 -7.59
N GLN A 63 0.03 -2.20 -6.97
CA GLN A 63 1.41 -1.88 -7.32
C GLN A 63 2.35 -3.09 -7.09
N MET A 64 2.14 -3.82 -5.99
CA MET A 64 2.93 -5.03 -5.70
C MET A 64 2.63 -6.17 -6.68
N SER A 65 1.37 -6.33 -7.11
CA SER A 65 0.95 -7.34 -8.09
C SER A 65 1.40 -7.06 -9.53
N GLY A 66 2.08 -5.94 -9.80
CA GLY A 66 2.69 -5.66 -11.12
C GLY A 66 1.69 -5.38 -12.25
N LYS A 67 0.41 -5.16 -11.96
CA LYS A 67 -0.63 -4.88 -12.98
C LYS A 67 -0.89 -3.39 -13.22
N MET A 68 -0.21 -2.51 -12.51
CA MET A 68 -0.35 -1.06 -12.72
C MET A 68 0.73 -0.60 -13.71
N LYS A 69 0.33 -0.46 -14.98
CA LYS A 69 1.07 0.37 -15.95
C LYS A 69 1.25 1.74 -15.29
N SER A 70 2.50 2.04 -14.96
CA SER A 70 2.96 3.33 -14.46
C SER A 70 2.38 4.44 -15.30
N ASN A 71 1.35 5.10 -14.80
CA ASN A 71 0.87 6.40 -15.25
C ASN A 71 0.15 7.01 -14.05
N VAL A 72 0.46 8.28 -13.75
CA VAL A 72 -0.06 9.14 -12.66
C VAL A 72 0.80 9.10 -11.39
N LEU A 73 1.45 10.19 -10.96
CA LEU A 73 1.72 11.51 -11.55
C LEU A 73 2.85 12.10 -10.67
N CYS A 74 3.81 12.78 -11.28
CA CYS A 74 4.68 13.73 -10.60
C CYS A 74 3.80 14.74 -9.86
N ILE A 75 3.78 14.74 -8.54
CA ILE A 75 3.36 15.91 -7.77
C ILE A 75 4.57 16.82 -7.71
N ASP A 76 4.69 17.69 -8.71
CA ASP A 76 5.49 18.90 -8.65
C ASP A 76 5.06 19.72 -7.43
N VAL A 77 5.80 19.58 -6.33
CA VAL A 77 5.79 20.58 -5.25
C VAL A 77 6.50 21.81 -5.81
N ALA A 78 5.73 22.64 -6.49
CA ALA A 78 6.11 23.98 -6.89
C ALA A 78 5.02 24.95 -6.41
N ARG A 79 5.06 25.36 -5.13
CA ARG A 79 4.37 26.60 -4.76
C ARG A 79 4.89 27.29 -3.50
N GLY A 80 5.69 28.33 -3.75
CA GLY A 80 5.77 29.58 -2.97
C GLY A 80 6.73 29.53 -1.78
N GLY A 81 7.79 30.33 -1.69
CA GLY A 81 7.93 31.68 -2.22
C GLY A 81 7.90 32.65 -1.04
N VAL A 82 9.10 33.01 -0.61
CA VAL A 82 9.50 33.99 0.42
C VAL A 82 8.63 35.26 0.42
N LYS A 83 8.24 35.72 1.61
CA LYS A 83 8.27 37.15 1.91
C LYS A 83 8.51 37.38 3.39
#